data_AF-A0A0R2W213-F1
#
_entry.id   AF-A0A0R2W213-F1
#
_cell.length_a   1.000
_cell.length_b   1.000
_cell.length_c   1.000
_cell.angle_alpha   90.00
_cell.angle_beta   90.00
_cell.angle_gamma   90.00
#
_symmetry.space_group_name_H-M   'P 1'
#
loop_
_entity.id
_entity.type
_entity.pdbx_description
1 polymer ?
#
loop_
_entity_poly.entity_id
_entity_poly.type
_entity_poly.pdbx_seq_one_letter_code
_entity_poly.pdbx_strand_id
1 'polypeptide(L)'
;MERWDEVPAHLKQLLQTCFDQSHYHRQWWYWAGEAKLRVEGPDMELTSLPAEDYAKLEAATHVFWDESELKAKVVSIIRAYNDTMVKAGQLYRY
;
A
#
# COMPACT_ATOMS: atom_id res chain seq x y z
N MET A 1 -19.72 14.34 -8.17
CA MET A 1 -20.72 13.52 -7.47
C MET A 1 -22.01 13.39 -8.28
N GLU A 2 -22.41 14.41 -9.05
CA GLU A 2 -23.66 14.42 -9.83
C GLU A 2 -23.91 13.17 -10.70
N ARG A 3 -22.91 12.72 -11.47
CA ARG A 3 -23.04 11.49 -12.28
C ARG A 3 -23.18 10.22 -11.45
N TRP A 4 -22.58 10.18 -10.26
CA TRP A 4 -22.78 9.07 -9.33
C TRP A 4 -24.20 9.08 -8.81
N ASP A 5 -24.74 10.26 -8.46
CA ASP A 5 -26.08 10.39 -7.91
C ASP A 5 -27.17 9.92 -8.87
N GLU A 6 -26.96 10.05 -10.17
CA GLU A 6 -27.83 9.55 -11.26
C GLU A 6 -27.89 8.01 -11.38
N VAL A 7 -26.93 7.28 -10.81
CA VAL A 7 -26.90 5.80 -10.93
C VAL A 7 -27.89 5.16 -9.95
N PRO A 8 -28.81 4.28 -10.41
CA PRO A 8 -29.71 3.53 -9.54
C PRO A 8 -28.95 2.68 -8.51
N ALA A 9 -29.53 2.48 -7.32
CA ALA A 9 -28.87 1.82 -6.19
C ALA A 9 -28.30 0.42 -6.54
N HIS A 10 -29.04 -0.40 -7.29
CA HIS A 10 -28.58 -1.73 -7.70
C HIS A 10 -27.36 -1.67 -8.65
N LEU A 11 -27.26 -0.65 -9.50
CA LEU A 11 -26.11 -0.45 -10.39
C LEU A 11 -24.92 0.15 -9.65
N LYS A 12 -25.15 1.02 -8.64
CA LYS A 12 -24.08 1.48 -7.73
C LYS A 12 -23.42 0.30 -7.03
N GLN A 13 -24.24 -0.62 -6.50
CA GLN A 13 -23.75 -1.84 -5.84
C GLN A 13 -22.96 -2.72 -6.81
N LEU A 14 -23.47 -2.94 -8.02
CA LEU A 14 -22.74 -3.68 -9.06
C LEU A 14 -21.38 -3.02 -9.36
N LEU A 15 -21.36 -1.71 -9.55
CA LEU A 15 -20.13 -0.98 -9.87
C LEU A 15 -19.10 -1.05 -8.74
N GLN A 16 -19.53 -0.90 -7.49
CA GLN A 16 -18.68 -1.09 -6.31
C GLN A 16 -18.12 -2.51 -6.26
N THR A 17 -18.95 -3.52 -6.52
CA THR A 17 -18.54 -4.93 -6.54
C THR A 17 -17.49 -5.18 -7.60
N CYS A 18 -17.64 -4.61 -8.80
CA CYS A 18 -16.64 -4.68 -9.86
C CYS A 18 -15.32 -3.98 -9.48
N PHE A 19 -15.38 -2.86 -8.76
CA PHE A 19 -14.17 -2.20 -8.25
C PHE A 19 -13.47 -3.08 -7.22
N ASP A 20 -14.19 -3.64 -6.25
CA ASP A 20 -13.64 -4.57 -5.26
C ASP A 20 -13.02 -5.80 -5.93
N GLN A 21 -13.68 -6.36 -6.95
CA GLN A 21 -13.14 -7.47 -7.73
C GLN A 21 -11.85 -7.07 -8.48
N SER A 22 -11.82 -5.87 -9.07
CA SER A 22 -10.62 -5.33 -9.72
C SER A 22 -9.47 -5.14 -8.73
N HIS A 23 -9.75 -4.67 -7.52
CA HIS A 23 -8.76 -4.53 -6.45
C HIS A 23 -8.24 -5.90 -6.02
N TYR A 24 -9.13 -6.87 -5.83
CA TYR A 24 -8.77 -8.24 -5.46
C TYR A 24 -7.93 -8.94 -6.54
N HIS A 25 -8.28 -8.76 -7.82
CA HIS A 25 -7.48 -9.25 -8.94
C HIS A 25 -6.03 -8.74 -8.86
N ARG A 26 -5.86 -7.43 -8.66
CA ARG A 26 -4.53 -6.81 -8.59
C ARG A 26 -3.72 -7.28 -7.39
N GLN A 27 -4.35 -7.59 -6.25
CA GLN A 27 -3.65 -8.09 -5.06
C GLN A 27 -2.82 -9.33 -5.38
N TRP A 28 -3.43 -10.40 -5.90
CA TRP A 28 -2.69 -11.62 -6.20
C TRP A 28 -1.83 -11.49 -7.46
N TRP A 29 -2.23 -10.65 -8.42
CA TRP A 29 -1.46 -10.42 -9.63
C TRP A 29 -0.10 -9.77 -9.32
N TYR A 30 -0.07 -8.70 -8.52
CA TYR A 30 1.18 -8.08 -8.09
C TYR A 30 1.96 -8.99 -7.12
N TRP A 31 1.27 -9.63 -6.18
CA TRP A 31 1.93 -10.53 -5.21
C TRP A 31 2.75 -11.63 -5.88
N ALA A 32 2.15 -12.34 -6.85
CA ALA A 32 2.85 -13.38 -7.60
C ALA A 32 3.81 -12.79 -8.65
N GLY A 33 3.42 -11.69 -9.30
CA GLY A 33 4.19 -11.05 -10.36
C GLY A 33 5.54 -10.52 -9.88
N GLU A 34 5.58 -9.83 -8.74
CA GLU A 34 6.82 -9.30 -8.15
C GLU A 34 7.83 -10.41 -7.87
N ALA A 35 7.38 -11.51 -7.24
CA ALA A 35 8.25 -12.64 -6.93
C ALA A 35 8.78 -13.31 -8.21
N LYS A 36 7.90 -13.57 -9.19
CA LYS A 36 8.27 -14.22 -10.44
C LYS A 36 9.28 -13.38 -11.24
N LEU A 37 8.99 -12.09 -11.44
CA LEU A 37 9.84 -11.22 -12.27
C LEU A 37 11.21 -10.96 -11.63
N ARG A 38 11.31 -10.89 -10.30
CA ARG A 38 12.60 -10.72 -9.63
C ARG A 38 13.48 -11.98 -9.68
N VAL A 39 12.89 -13.17 -9.80
CA VAL A 39 13.61 -14.45 -9.83
C VAL A 39 13.91 -14.91 -11.26
N GLU A 40 12.94 -14.77 -12.16
CA GLU A 40 12.98 -15.35 -13.51
C GLU A 40 13.08 -14.28 -14.63
N GLY A 41 12.92 -13.00 -14.29
CA GLY A 41 12.91 -11.91 -15.27
C GLY A 41 14.28 -11.74 -15.94
N PRO A 42 14.38 -11.83 -17.29
CA PRO A 42 15.67 -11.78 -17.97
C PRO A 42 16.17 -10.35 -18.25
N ASP A 43 15.30 -9.34 -18.11
CA ASP A 43 15.52 -8.02 -18.69
C ASP A 43 16.17 -7.01 -17.71
N MET A 44 16.30 -7.35 -16.41
CA MET A 44 16.74 -6.41 -15.37
C MET A 44 17.77 -7.05 -14.42
N GLU A 45 18.73 -6.25 -13.97
CA GLU A 45 19.70 -6.62 -12.94
C GLU A 45 19.27 -6.05 -11.57
N LEU A 46 19.16 -6.91 -10.55
CA LEU A 46 18.78 -6.50 -9.20
C LEU A 46 19.98 -5.89 -8.46
N THR A 47 19.78 -4.70 -7.91
CA THR A 47 20.74 -4.04 -7.02
C THR A 47 20.11 -3.77 -5.66
N SER A 48 20.93 -3.55 -4.64
CA SER A 48 20.44 -3.29 -3.28
C SER A 48 21.38 -2.35 -2.54
N LEU A 49 20.80 -1.46 -1.75
CA LEU A 49 21.54 -0.62 -0.81
C LEU A 49 21.93 -1.44 0.42
N PRO A 50 23.05 -1.10 1.09
CA PRO A 50 23.34 -1.62 2.41
C PRO A 50 22.22 -1.32 3.40
N ALA A 51 21.97 -2.23 4.34
CA ALA A 51 20.89 -2.09 5.32
C ALA A 51 21.03 -0.81 6.17
N GLU A 52 22.27 -0.39 6.46
CA GLU A 52 22.55 0.84 7.22
C GLU A 52 22.09 2.11 6.48
N ASP A 53 22.24 2.16 5.17
CA ASP A 53 21.85 3.31 4.35
C ASP A 53 20.35 3.32 4.13
N TYR A 54 19.75 2.14 4.00
CA TYR A 54 18.30 1.98 3.96
C TYR A 54 17.65 2.45 5.27
N ALA A 55 18.22 2.09 6.42
CA ALA A 55 17.72 2.51 7.72
C ALA A 55 17.80 4.04 7.92
N LYS A 56 18.85 4.70 7.41
CA LYS A 56 18.94 6.17 7.42
C LYS A 56 17.82 6.80 6.59
N LEU A 57 17.50 6.21 5.42
CA LEU A 57 16.41 6.66 4.57
C LEU A 57 15.05 6.51 5.27
N GLU A 58 14.78 5.34 5.85
CA GLU A 58 13.54 5.09 6.61
C GLU A 58 13.39 6.10 7.77
N ALA A 59 14.45 6.32 8.55
CA ALA A 59 14.44 7.31 9.63
C ALA A 59 14.11 8.73 9.12
N ALA A 60 14.67 9.14 7.98
CA ALA A 60 14.39 10.44 7.38
C ALA A 60 12.92 10.57 6.93
N THR A 61 12.30 9.50 6.42
CA THR A 61 10.89 9.54 5.99
C THR A 61 9.92 9.82 7.14
N HIS A 62 10.24 9.43 8.37
CA HIS A 62 9.41 9.72 9.54
C HIS A 62 9.37 11.21 9.91
N VAL A 63 10.36 12.00 9.47
CA VAL A 63 10.45 13.44 9.70
C VAL A 63 9.73 14.23 8.61
N PHE A 64 9.54 13.65 7.42
CA PHE A 64 8.97 14.34 6.25
C PHE A 64 7.48 14.71 6.40
N TRP A 65 6.77 14.14 7.37
CA TRP A 65 5.31 14.26 7.48
C TRP A 65 4.92 15.43 8.39
N ASP A 66 4.97 16.64 7.87
CA ASP A 66 4.59 17.85 8.62
C ASP A 66 3.65 18.74 7.81
N GLU A 67 2.33 18.57 7.99
CA GLU A 67 1.31 19.34 7.25
C GLU A 67 -0.05 19.37 8.01
N SER A 68 -0.98 20.23 7.53
CA SER A 68 -2.29 20.63 8.09
C SER A 68 -3.09 19.62 8.94
N GLU A 69 -4.01 20.10 9.78
CA GLU A 69 -4.78 19.29 10.75
C GLU A 69 -5.35 17.97 10.18
N LEU A 70 -5.92 18.00 8.97
CA LEU A 70 -6.43 16.78 8.31
C LEU A 70 -5.31 15.79 7.98
N LYS A 71 -4.19 16.29 7.45
CA LYS A 71 -3.03 15.46 7.10
C LYS A 71 -2.41 14.87 8.36
N ALA A 72 -2.29 15.65 9.43
CA ALA A 72 -1.85 15.16 10.74
C ALA A 72 -2.73 14.01 11.27
N LYS A 73 -4.05 14.09 11.09
CA LYS A 73 -4.97 13.00 11.46
C LYS A 73 -4.78 11.73 10.63
N VAL A 74 -4.57 11.85 9.32
CA VAL A 74 -4.31 10.68 8.46
C VAL A 74 -2.96 10.06 8.81
N VAL A 75 -1.94 10.89 8.99
CA VAL A 75 -0.59 10.50 9.41
C VAL A 75 -0.62 9.72 10.73
N SER A 76 -1.38 10.19 11.73
CA SER A 76 -1.44 9.51 13.03
C SER A 76 -2.06 8.12 12.94
N ILE A 77 -3.06 7.92 12.08
CA ILE A 77 -3.66 6.61 11.80
C ILE A 77 -2.62 5.67 11.18
N ILE A 78 -1.87 6.13 10.19
CA ILE A 78 -0.84 5.30 9.53
C ILE A 78 0.28 4.93 10.52
N ARG A 79 0.73 5.87 11.36
CA ARG A 79 1.71 5.59 12.43
C ARG A 79 1.20 4.54 13.40
N ALA A 80 -0.02 4.70 13.93
CA ALA A 80 -0.62 3.75 14.86
C ALA A 80 -0.81 2.35 14.25
N TYR A 81 -1.19 2.28 12.97
CA TYR A 81 -1.29 1.00 12.26
C TYR A 81 0.07 0.32 12.13
N ASN A 82 1.12 1.04 11.74
CA ASN A 82 2.47 0.49 11.65
C ASN A 82 2.98 -0.01 13.01
N ASP A 83 2.78 0.75 14.08
CA ASP A 83 3.12 0.32 15.44
C ASP A 83 2.39 -0.96 15.84
N THR A 84 1.13 -1.10 15.42
CA THR A 84 0.34 -2.31 15.65
C THR A 84 0.93 -3.51 14.89
N MET A 85 1.36 -3.32 13.65
CA MET A 85 1.98 -4.39 12.85
C MET A 85 3.32 -4.85 13.44
N VAL A 86 4.12 -3.94 14.00
CA VAL A 86 5.35 -4.29 14.73
C VAL A 86 5.04 -5.11 15.98
N LYS A 87 4.03 -4.71 16.76
CA LYS A 87 3.61 -5.45 17.97
C LYS A 87 2.99 -6.82 17.64
N ALA A 88 2.33 -6.95 16.49
CA ALA A 88 1.73 -8.20 16.04
C ALA A 88 2.78 -9.28 15.71
N GLY A 89 3.97 -8.88 15.26
CA GLY A 89 5.10 -9.78 15.02
C GLY A 89 5.01 -10.54 13.68
N GLN A 90 5.44 -11.80 13.69
CA GLN A 90 5.68 -12.59 12.48
C GLN A 90 4.48 -12.66 11.54
N LEU A 91 4.75 -12.79 10.24
CA LEU A 91 3.83 -12.60 9.11
C LEU A 91 3.45 -11.13 8.82
N TYR A 92 3.65 -10.22 9.78
CA TYR A 92 3.52 -8.77 9.56
C TYR A 92 4.87 -8.05 9.61
N ARG A 93 5.75 -8.41 10.55
CA ARG A 93 7.12 -7.89 10.71
C ARG A 93 8.06 -9.01 11.16
N TYR A 94 9.31 -8.98 10.68
CA TYR A 94 10.40 -9.91 11.02
C TYR A 94 11.53 -9.17 11.74
#